data_AF-A0A3R9KCY1-F1
#
_entry.id   AF-A0A3R9KCY1-F1
#
_cell.length_a   1.000
_cell.length_b   1.000
_cell.length_c   1.000
_cell.angle_alpha   90.00
_cell.angle_beta   90.00
_cell.angle_gamma   90.00
#
_symmetry.space_group_name_H-M   'P 1'
#
loop_
_entity.id
_entity.type
_entity.pdbx_description
1 polymer ?
#
loop_
_entity_poly.entity_id
_entity_poly.type
_entity_poly.pdbx_seq_one_letter_code
_entity_poly.pdbx_strand_id
1 'polypeptide(L)'
;MKNRLLFLEGSSLTSRETLTVLLKESYKIDVLSPRRFSIAYFSRLTHRVPIVDVNRFPVDYLRQVSQLLHKTNYKAILPTHEEGWLLANGKQFLPQSLPIALADKEQFKMLAGKIAFAETADLLGLPTPKWEYVKDADSILLDYPYWLKADYGTAGRSVYKISSKKDLAEVTSKLTASDEEWMVQQDIVGDYGQVQAVFDHGELLAVHSSVKVGSGAGGSAAARLSIESKRTREHVEKLGQYIQWHGCLTLDFIRRGDQFYYIECNPRMVEPANAYKAGVNFPKIMIELASHSYAKSEVILGQAGVETHSLMALIIGTAEKTKSRRKILQTIKYWLLRCDSEEVLTPVWKDLPSIIPLVTIILRLLIKPKSVENLVNQTVQHYSVESATVKNIEQKN
;
A
#
# COMPACT_ATOMS: atom_id res chain seq x y z
N MET A 1 -25.55 0.83 -18.42
CA MET A 1 -24.09 1.03 -18.31
C MET A 1 -23.58 0.39 -17.02
N LYS A 2 -22.39 -0.23 -17.03
CA LYS A 2 -21.81 -0.81 -15.81
C LYS A 2 -21.37 0.32 -14.87
N ASN A 3 -22.07 0.52 -13.77
CA ASN A 3 -21.82 1.62 -12.82
C ASN A 3 -21.41 1.11 -11.43
N ARG A 4 -20.88 -0.11 -11.34
CA ARG A 4 -20.47 -0.72 -10.07
C ARG A 4 -19.02 -1.18 -10.09
N LEU A 5 -18.30 -0.90 -9.02
CA LEU A 5 -16.92 -1.32 -8.78
C LEU A 5 -16.87 -2.34 -7.65
N LEU A 6 -15.85 -3.20 -7.66
CA LEU A 6 -15.55 -4.14 -6.58
C LEU A 6 -14.21 -3.79 -5.94
N PHE A 7 -14.21 -3.50 -4.65
CA PHE A 7 -12.98 -3.37 -3.86
C PHE A 7 -12.75 -4.67 -3.11
N LEU A 8 -11.53 -5.19 -3.19
CA LEU A 8 -11.19 -6.49 -2.60
C LEU A 8 -10.92 -6.41 -1.09
N GLU A 9 -10.71 -5.22 -0.55
CA GLU A 9 -10.76 -4.98 0.89
C GLU A 9 -11.27 -3.58 1.25
N GLY A 10 -11.70 -3.42 2.50
CA GLY A 10 -12.27 -2.18 3.03
C GLY A 10 -11.61 -1.62 4.29
N SER A 11 -10.57 -2.25 4.80
CA SER A 11 -9.99 -1.95 6.12
C SER A 11 -8.78 -1.02 6.05
N SER A 12 -8.15 -0.89 4.89
CA SER A 12 -6.95 -0.07 4.72
C SER A 12 -7.22 1.41 4.51
N LEU A 13 -6.17 2.22 4.72
CA LEU A 13 -6.18 3.63 4.33
C LEU A 13 -6.24 3.80 2.81
N THR A 14 -5.58 2.91 2.05
CA THR A 14 -5.62 2.93 0.58
C THR A 14 -7.05 2.78 0.06
N SER A 15 -7.82 1.82 0.58
CA SER A 15 -9.23 1.62 0.20
C SER A 15 -10.07 2.85 0.53
N ARG A 16 -9.86 3.45 1.71
CA ARG A 16 -10.56 4.67 2.09
C ARG A 16 -10.20 5.87 1.20
N GLU A 17 -8.92 6.09 0.89
CA GLU A 17 -8.51 7.20 0.02
C GLU A 17 -8.95 6.99 -1.42
N THR A 18 -8.89 5.75 -1.93
CA THR A 18 -9.42 5.40 -3.26
C THR A 18 -10.89 5.78 -3.35
N LEU A 19 -11.66 5.47 -2.30
CA LEU A 19 -13.05 5.90 -2.23
C LEU A 19 -13.19 7.42 -2.24
N THR A 20 -12.36 8.16 -1.48
CA THR A 20 -12.42 9.63 -1.46
C THR A 20 -12.21 10.20 -2.86
N VAL A 21 -11.24 9.68 -3.61
CA VAL A 21 -10.98 10.09 -4.99
C VAL A 21 -12.20 9.84 -5.88
N LEU A 22 -12.89 8.71 -5.69
CA LEU A 22 -14.07 8.34 -6.47
C LEU A 22 -15.38 9.01 -6.02
N LEU A 23 -15.40 9.85 -4.97
CA LEU A 23 -16.62 10.54 -4.51
C LEU A 23 -17.28 11.43 -5.56
N LYS A 24 -16.50 11.94 -6.50
CA LYS A 24 -17.00 12.74 -7.63
C LYS A 24 -17.49 11.90 -8.81
N GLU A 25 -17.19 10.61 -8.80
CA GLU A 25 -17.58 9.68 -9.85
C GLU A 25 -18.95 9.07 -9.55
N SER A 26 -19.66 8.61 -10.59
CA SER A 26 -21.03 8.08 -10.49
C SER A 26 -21.09 6.57 -10.19
N TYR A 27 -20.12 6.03 -9.45
CA TYR A 27 -20.01 4.60 -9.15
C TYR A 27 -20.63 4.21 -7.81
N LYS A 28 -21.29 3.05 -7.78
CA LYS A 28 -21.54 2.30 -6.53
C LYS A 28 -20.38 1.35 -6.28
N ILE A 29 -19.98 1.15 -5.03
CA ILE A 29 -18.81 0.34 -4.68
C ILE A 29 -19.25 -0.79 -3.76
N ASP A 30 -19.12 -2.03 -4.23
CA ASP A 30 -19.18 -3.20 -3.35
C ASP A 30 -17.79 -3.40 -2.74
N VAL A 31 -17.72 -3.46 -1.40
CA VAL A 31 -16.46 -3.62 -0.67
C VAL A 31 -16.47 -4.95 0.05
N LEU A 32 -15.52 -5.83 -0.30
CA LEU A 32 -15.33 -7.08 0.42
C LEU A 32 -14.72 -6.79 1.80
N SER A 33 -15.33 -7.32 2.86
CA SER A 33 -14.77 -7.17 4.20
C SER A 33 -15.27 -8.24 5.16
N PRO A 34 -14.36 -8.96 5.86
CA PRO A 34 -14.76 -9.89 6.92
C PRO A 34 -15.38 -9.13 8.10
N ARG A 35 -15.00 -7.86 8.30
CA ARG A 35 -15.54 -7.00 9.35
C ARG A 35 -16.75 -6.21 8.91
N ARG A 36 -17.75 -6.10 9.80
CA ARG A 36 -18.96 -5.30 9.59
C ARG A 36 -18.68 -3.81 9.41
N PHE A 37 -17.76 -3.27 10.20
CA PHE A 37 -17.44 -1.84 10.24
C PHE A 37 -15.98 -1.59 9.86
N SER A 38 -15.63 -1.88 8.61
CA SER A 38 -14.34 -1.49 8.04
C SER A 38 -14.32 0.03 7.78
N ILE A 39 -13.14 0.63 7.58
CA ILE A 39 -13.07 2.09 7.38
C ILE A 39 -13.80 2.53 6.10
N ALA A 40 -13.72 1.75 5.03
CA ALA A 40 -14.40 2.02 3.76
C ALA A 40 -15.92 1.89 3.87
N TYR A 41 -16.44 1.10 4.82
CA TYR A 41 -17.90 0.99 5.07
C TYR A 41 -18.54 2.35 5.36
N PHE A 42 -17.78 3.28 5.95
CA PHE A 42 -18.25 4.60 6.32
C PHE A 42 -18.18 5.58 5.15
N SER A 43 -18.95 5.26 4.10
CA SER A 43 -19.16 6.11 2.95
C SER A 43 -20.56 5.98 2.35
N ARG A 44 -21.04 7.06 1.73
CA ARG A 44 -22.28 7.04 0.94
C ARG A 44 -22.22 6.21 -0.34
N LEU A 45 -21.02 5.87 -0.83
CA LEU A 45 -20.86 5.09 -2.08
C LEU A 45 -20.90 3.58 -1.86
N THR A 46 -20.72 3.14 -0.62
CA THR A 46 -20.35 1.75 -0.34
C THR A 46 -21.51 0.89 0.10
N HIS A 47 -21.48 -0.33 -0.40
CA HIS A 47 -22.23 -1.46 0.11
C HIS A 47 -21.24 -2.54 0.55
N ARG A 48 -21.34 -3.00 1.80
CA ARG A 48 -20.47 -4.06 2.28
C ARG A 48 -20.94 -5.40 1.73
N VAL A 49 -19.99 -6.16 1.22
CA VAL A 49 -20.17 -7.58 0.92
C VAL A 49 -19.39 -8.40 1.95
N PRO A 50 -20.07 -9.19 2.80
CA PRO A 50 -19.39 -10.10 3.72
C PRO A 50 -18.57 -11.12 2.94
N ILE A 51 -17.37 -11.39 3.43
CA ILE A 51 -16.43 -12.35 2.83
C ILE A 51 -15.75 -13.15 3.95
N VAL A 52 -15.25 -14.33 3.62
CA VAL A 52 -14.40 -15.11 4.54
C VAL A 52 -13.05 -14.43 4.75
N ASP A 53 -12.40 -14.75 5.86
CA ASP A 53 -11.01 -14.36 6.10
C ASP A 53 -10.10 -14.99 5.04
N VAL A 54 -9.39 -14.15 4.29
CA VAL A 54 -8.55 -14.56 3.16
C VAL A 54 -7.37 -15.41 3.58
N ASN A 55 -6.76 -15.15 4.74
CA ASN A 55 -5.61 -15.90 5.22
C ASN A 55 -6.02 -17.28 5.75
N ARG A 56 -7.22 -17.38 6.33
CA ARG A 56 -7.76 -18.64 6.84
C ARG A 56 -8.39 -19.51 5.75
N PHE A 57 -9.07 -18.90 4.76
CA PHE A 57 -9.84 -19.62 3.73
C PHE A 57 -9.60 -19.05 2.32
N PRO A 58 -8.37 -19.09 1.79
CA PRO A 58 -8.03 -18.39 0.54
C PRO A 58 -8.76 -18.91 -0.70
N VAL A 59 -8.96 -20.23 -0.79
CA VAL A 59 -9.71 -20.83 -1.92
C VAL A 59 -11.19 -20.43 -1.85
N ASP A 60 -11.79 -20.44 -0.67
CA ASP A 60 -13.20 -20.04 -0.51
C ASP A 60 -13.41 -18.55 -0.71
N TYR A 61 -12.40 -17.73 -0.40
CA TYR A 61 -12.36 -16.32 -0.76
C TYR A 61 -12.42 -16.14 -2.28
N LEU A 62 -11.50 -16.79 -3.02
CA LEU A 62 -11.47 -16.71 -4.49
C LEU A 62 -12.76 -17.23 -5.13
N ARG A 63 -13.35 -18.31 -4.59
CA ARG A 63 -14.65 -18.83 -5.05
C ARG A 63 -15.78 -17.84 -4.80
N GLN A 64 -15.81 -17.15 -3.66
CA GLN A 64 -16.80 -16.10 -3.41
C GLN A 64 -16.63 -14.91 -4.34
N VAL A 65 -15.39 -14.49 -4.64
CA VAL A 65 -15.10 -13.48 -5.67
C VAL A 65 -15.67 -13.93 -7.01
N SER A 66 -15.37 -15.16 -7.44
CA SER A 66 -15.90 -15.73 -8.68
C SER A 66 -17.44 -15.72 -8.72
N GLN A 67 -18.10 -16.16 -7.65
CA GLN A 67 -19.57 -16.13 -7.55
C GLN A 67 -20.14 -14.72 -7.65
N LEU A 68 -19.48 -13.71 -7.06
CA LEU A 68 -19.90 -12.31 -7.17
C LEU A 68 -19.78 -11.80 -8.60
N LEU A 69 -18.69 -12.13 -9.29
CA LEU A 69 -18.45 -11.76 -10.68
C LEU A 69 -19.47 -12.40 -11.63
N HIS A 70 -19.96 -13.60 -11.33
CA HIS A 70 -21.07 -14.22 -12.09
C HIS A 70 -22.43 -13.56 -11.82
N LYS A 71 -22.67 -13.09 -10.59
CA LYS A 71 -23.96 -12.49 -10.19
C LYS A 71 -24.09 -11.02 -10.56
N THR A 72 -22.96 -10.30 -10.63
CA THR A 72 -22.95 -8.84 -10.75
C THR A 72 -21.99 -8.40 -11.84
N ASN A 73 -22.49 -7.55 -12.74
CA ASN A 73 -21.69 -7.03 -13.84
C ASN A 73 -20.86 -5.81 -13.39
N TYR A 74 -19.70 -6.06 -12.81
CA TYR A 74 -18.78 -5.00 -12.39
C TYR A 74 -18.08 -4.33 -13.58
N LYS A 75 -17.88 -3.01 -13.48
CA LYS A 75 -17.09 -2.21 -14.42
C LYS A 75 -15.60 -2.46 -14.24
N ALA A 76 -15.13 -2.55 -13.00
CA ALA A 76 -13.76 -2.88 -12.65
C ALA A 76 -13.66 -3.48 -11.24
N ILE A 77 -12.61 -4.27 -11.01
CA ILE A 77 -12.10 -4.70 -9.72
C ILE A 77 -10.90 -3.81 -9.40
N LEU A 78 -10.85 -3.24 -8.19
CA LEU A 78 -9.70 -2.48 -7.70
C LEU A 78 -9.06 -3.24 -6.52
N PRO A 79 -7.89 -3.88 -6.72
CA PRO A 79 -7.09 -4.41 -5.62
C PRO A 79 -6.43 -3.22 -4.90
N THR A 80 -6.88 -2.94 -3.69
CA THR A 80 -6.33 -1.83 -2.88
C THR A 80 -5.17 -2.29 -2.01
N HIS A 81 -4.95 -3.60 -1.87
CA HIS A 81 -3.88 -4.23 -1.10
C HIS A 81 -3.33 -5.49 -1.80
N GLU A 82 -2.79 -6.44 -1.02
CA GLU A 82 -2.11 -7.65 -1.49
C GLU A 82 -3.06 -8.65 -2.19
N GLU A 83 -4.36 -8.38 -2.29
CA GLU A 83 -5.31 -9.25 -3.00
C GLU A 83 -5.00 -9.34 -4.50
N GLY A 84 -4.37 -8.32 -5.09
CA GLY A 84 -3.89 -8.41 -6.47
C GLY A 84 -2.94 -9.59 -6.68
N TRP A 85 -2.01 -9.79 -5.74
CA TRP A 85 -1.07 -10.91 -5.78
C TRP A 85 -1.79 -12.26 -5.62
N LEU A 86 -2.79 -12.33 -4.74
CA LEU A 86 -3.63 -13.52 -4.58
C LEU A 86 -4.41 -13.86 -5.87
N LEU A 87 -5.01 -12.86 -6.53
CA LEU A 87 -5.74 -13.03 -7.78
C LEU A 87 -4.82 -13.52 -8.91
N ALA A 88 -3.61 -12.95 -9.02
CA ALA A 88 -2.62 -13.34 -10.01
C ALA A 88 -2.19 -14.81 -9.85
N ASN A 89 -2.07 -15.30 -8.61
CA ASN A 89 -1.72 -16.69 -8.31
C ASN A 89 -2.92 -17.65 -8.34
N GLY A 90 -4.13 -17.16 -8.08
CA GLY A 90 -5.34 -17.95 -7.94
C GLY A 90 -6.23 -18.02 -9.19
N LYS A 91 -5.68 -17.73 -10.38
CA LYS A 91 -6.45 -17.62 -11.64
C LYS A 91 -7.37 -18.82 -11.92
N GLN A 92 -6.98 -20.04 -11.57
CA GLN A 92 -7.80 -21.25 -11.77
C GLN A 92 -9.12 -21.27 -10.98
N PHE A 93 -9.23 -20.48 -9.91
CA PHE A 93 -10.44 -20.35 -9.11
C PHE A 93 -11.35 -19.20 -9.57
N LEU A 94 -10.92 -18.46 -10.60
CA LEU A 94 -11.56 -17.25 -11.08
C LEU A 94 -12.04 -17.42 -12.54
N PRO A 95 -12.99 -16.60 -13.01
CA PRO A 95 -13.34 -16.56 -14.43
C PRO A 95 -12.14 -16.23 -15.32
N GLN A 96 -12.13 -16.75 -16.56
CA GLN A 96 -11.03 -16.54 -17.51
C GLN A 96 -10.74 -15.05 -17.79
N SER A 97 -11.79 -14.22 -17.80
CA SER A 97 -11.67 -12.78 -17.98
C SER A 97 -12.18 -12.07 -16.74
N LEU A 98 -11.32 -11.21 -16.19
CA LEU A 98 -11.62 -10.35 -15.06
C LEU A 98 -11.59 -8.90 -15.54
N PRO A 99 -12.53 -8.04 -15.10
CA PRO A 99 -12.44 -6.62 -15.37
C PRO A 99 -11.43 -6.00 -14.39
N ILE A 100 -10.14 -6.28 -14.57
CA ILE A 100 -9.05 -5.84 -13.69
C ILE A 100 -7.80 -5.53 -14.52
N ALA A 101 -7.09 -4.47 -14.16
CA ALA A 101 -5.75 -4.20 -14.66
C ALA A 101 -4.73 -4.75 -13.66
N LEU A 102 -4.13 -5.89 -13.98
CA LEU A 102 -3.26 -6.63 -13.05
C LEU A 102 -2.19 -7.39 -13.84
N ALA A 103 -0.95 -7.33 -13.37
CA ALA A 103 0.15 -8.13 -13.89
C ALA A 103 -0.01 -9.62 -13.54
N ASP A 104 0.67 -10.48 -14.29
CA ASP A 104 0.60 -11.91 -14.06
C ASP A 104 1.52 -12.36 -12.91
N LYS A 105 1.31 -13.61 -12.49
CA LYS A 105 2.03 -14.26 -11.38
C LYS A 105 3.54 -14.10 -11.50
N GLU A 106 4.10 -14.25 -12.69
CA GLU A 106 5.55 -14.22 -12.87
C GLU A 106 6.13 -12.81 -12.69
N GLN A 107 5.43 -11.76 -13.12
CA GLN A 107 5.81 -10.38 -12.84
C GLN A 107 5.72 -10.07 -11.34
N PHE A 108 4.69 -10.58 -10.65
CA PHE A 108 4.57 -10.40 -9.19
C PHE A 108 5.75 -11.03 -8.45
N LYS A 109 6.23 -12.21 -8.86
CA LYS A 109 7.38 -12.86 -8.21
C LYS A 109 8.65 -12.02 -8.26
N MET A 110 8.81 -11.17 -9.28
CA MET A 110 9.98 -10.29 -9.41
C MET A 110 9.94 -9.08 -8.45
N LEU A 111 8.78 -8.76 -7.87
CA LEU A 111 8.57 -7.49 -7.15
C LEU A 111 7.95 -7.61 -5.76
N ALA A 112 7.19 -8.68 -5.49
CA ALA A 112 6.40 -8.79 -4.28
C ALA A 112 7.28 -9.02 -3.02
N GLY A 113 8.34 -9.81 -3.17
CA GLY A 113 9.37 -10.01 -2.14
C GLY A 113 10.41 -8.89 -2.17
N LYS A 114 10.93 -8.51 -1.00
CA LYS A 114 11.97 -7.48 -0.87
C LYS A 114 13.30 -7.95 -1.50
N ILE A 115 13.60 -9.24 -1.44
CA ILE A 115 14.80 -9.85 -2.04
C ILE A 115 14.66 -9.83 -3.56
N ALA A 116 13.57 -10.37 -4.09
CA ALA A 116 13.33 -10.40 -5.54
C ALA A 116 13.31 -8.99 -6.15
N PHE A 117 12.73 -8.01 -5.44
CA PHE A 117 12.78 -6.62 -5.84
C PHE A 117 14.22 -6.07 -5.86
N ALA A 118 15.02 -6.36 -4.83
CA ALA A 118 16.40 -5.90 -4.75
C ALA A 118 17.27 -6.51 -5.86
N GLU A 119 17.10 -7.80 -6.16
CA GLU A 119 17.76 -8.47 -7.30
C GLU A 119 17.35 -7.85 -8.65
N THR A 120 16.05 -7.59 -8.83
CA THR A 120 15.54 -6.92 -10.05
C THR A 120 16.08 -5.50 -10.18
N ALA A 121 16.17 -4.77 -9.06
CA ALA A 121 16.74 -3.44 -9.02
C ALA A 121 18.23 -3.45 -9.39
N ASP A 122 19.01 -4.41 -8.88
CA ASP A 122 20.43 -4.58 -9.19
C ASP A 122 20.65 -4.91 -10.67
N LEU A 123 19.85 -5.83 -11.23
CA LEU A 123 19.88 -6.17 -12.67
C LEU A 123 19.64 -4.94 -13.55
N LEU A 124 18.77 -4.03 -13.10
CA LEU A 124 18.46 -2.79 -13.80
C LEU A 124 19.36 -1.61 -13.43
N GLY A 125 20.30 -1.79 -12.49
CA GLY A 125 21.14 -0.71 -11.97
C GLY A 125 20.32 0.43 -11.33
N LEU A 126 19.17 0.11 -10.74
CA LEU A 126 18.39 1.06 -9.94
C LEU A 126 19.07 1.26 -8.59
N PRO A 127 19.17 2.50 -8.06
CA PRO A 127 19.86 2.71 -6.79
C PRO A 127 19.06 2.09 -5.64
N THR A 128 19.67 1.16 -4.94
CA THR A 128 19.20 0.58 -3.66
C THR A 128 20.27 0.83 -2.59
N PRO A 129 19.92 0.88 -1.29
CA PRO A 129 20.94 0.73 -0.27
C PRO A 129 21.61 -0.63 -0.43
N LYS A 130 22.92 -0.72 -0.11
CA LYS A 130 23.63 -2.00 -0.09
C LYS A 130 22.84 -3.04 0.69
N TRP A 131 22.72 -4.23 0.15
CA TRP A 131 21.94 -5.29 0.75
C TRP A 131 22.64 -6.64 0.58
N GLU A 132 22.33 -7.57 1.49
CA GLU A 132 22.85 -8.95 1.46
C GLU A 132 21.72 -9.91 1.83
N TYR A 133 21.73 -11.09 1.19
CA TYR A 133 20.88 -12.21 1.61
C TYR A 133 21.40 -12.78 2.93
N VAL A 134 20.50 -13.09 3.87
CA VAL A 134 20.85 -13.62 5.19
C VAL A 134 20.61 -15.12 5.23
N LYS A 135 21.68 -15.91 5.34
CA LYS A 135 21.59 -17.35 5.58
C LYS A 135 21.58 -17.67 7.07
N ASP A 136 22.45 -17.00 7.80
CA ASP A 136 22.59 -17.07 9.25
C ASP A 136 23.05 -15.70 9.78
N ALA A 137 22.86 -15.46 11.08
CA ALA A 137 23.20 -14.17 11.68
C ALA A 137 24.70 -13.84 11.63
N ASP A 138 25.56 -14.86 11.60
CA ASP A 138 27.03 -14.70 11.59
C ASP A 138 27.57 -14.40 10.17
N SER A 139 26.78 -14.66 9.14
CA SER A 139 27.11 -14.43 7.72
C SER A 139 26.99 -12.97 7.26
N ILE A 140 26.45 -12.09 8.10
CA ILE A 140 26.20 -10.68 7.75
C ILE A 140 27.52 -9.89 7.74
N LEU A 141 27.86 -9.27 6.60
CA LEU A 141 29.08 -8.48 6.43
C LEU A 141 28.85 -6.96 6.45
N LEU A 142 27.59 -6.52 6.38
CA LEU A 142 27.21 -5.11 6.46
C LEU A 142 27.55 -4.47 7.81
N ASP A 143 28.16 -3.28 7.75
CA ASP A 143 28.42 -2.45 8.93
C ASP A 143 27.13 -1.91 9.54
N TYR A 144 27.09 -1.83 10.87
CA TYR A 144 25.99 -1.19 11.59
C TYR A 144 25.91 0.33 11.30
N PRO A 145 24.70 0.92 11.27
CA PRO A 145 23.40 0.27 11.40
C PRO A 145 22.84 -0.24 10.06
N TYR A 146 22.08 -1.33 10.12
CA TYR A 146 21.33 -1.88 8.99
C TYR A 146 19.91 -2.29 9.41
N TRP A 147 19.07 -2.58 8.43
CA TRP A 147 17.73 -3.11 8.61
C TRP A 147 17.71 -4.60 8.26
N LEU A 148 17.31 -5.44 9.21
CA LEU A 148 16.97 -6.84 8.96
C LEU A 148 15.50 -6.91 8.54
N LYS A 149 15.20 -7.52 7.39
CA LYS A 149 13.87 -7.57 6.78
C LYS A 149 13.55 -8.99 6.33
N ALA A 150 12.36 -9.48 6.68
CA ALA A 150 11.79 -10.65 6.02
C ALA A 150 11.49 -10.34 4.55
N ASP A 151 11.59 -11.33 3.67
CA ASP A 151 11.30 -11.16 2.24
C ASP A 151 9.87 -10.65 2.03
N TYR A 152 8.91 -11.25 2.72
CA TYR A 152 7.52 -10.81 2.73
C TYR A 152 7.13 -10.14 4.05
N GLY A 153 6.45 -9.00 3.94
CA GLY A 153 5.90 -8.31 5.10
C GLY A 153 5.21 -7.01 4.71
N THR A 154 4.06 -6.76 5.30
CA THR A 154 3.25 -5.56 5.06
C THR A 154 3.32 -4.61 6.25
N ALA A 155 3.32 -3.30 5.98
CA ALA A 155 3.24 -2.23 6.99
C ALA A 155 4.36 -2.28 8.06
N GLY A 156 5.60 -2.56 7.65
CA GLY A 156 6.77 -2.56 8.52
C GLY A 156 6.85 -3.75 9.49
N ARG A 157 5.98 -4.75 9.35
CA ARG A 157 6.10 -6.02 10.08
C ARG A 157 7.35 -6.76 9.63
N SER A 158 8.02 -7.41 10.58
CA SER A 158 9.26 -8.17 10.34
C SER A 158 10.41 -7.33 9.77
N VAL A 159 10.45 -6.05 10.11
CA VAL A 159 11.56 -5.14 9.81
C VAL A 159 12.16 -4.62 11.12
N TYR A 160 13.44 -4.88 11.33
CA TYR A 160 14.15 -4.56 12.57
C TYR A 160 15.37 -3.70 12.28
N LYS A 161 15.50 -2.58 13.00
CA LYS A 161 16.73 -1.79 12.95
C LYS A 161 17.77 -2.45 13.85
N ILE A 162 18.90 -2.82 13.28
CA ILE A 162 20.02 -3.43 13.98
C ILE A 162 21.15 -2.41 14.03
N SER A 163 21.42 -1.87 15.22
CA SER A 163 22.47 -0.88 15.46
C SER A 163 23.67 -1.47 16.19
N SER A 164 23.56 -2.73 16.65
CA SER A 164 24.61 -3.42 17.39
C SER A 164 24.45 -4.94 17.31
N LYS A 165 25.51 -5.67 17.71
CA LYS A 165 25.45 -7.14 17.90
C LYS A 165 24.38 -7.57 18.91
N LYS A 166 24.09 -6.73 19.91
CA LYS A 166 23.05 -7.02 20.91
C LYS A 166 21.66 -7.01 20.27
N ASP A 167 21.38 -6.00 19.45
CA ASP A 167 20.10 -5.90 18.73
C ASP A 167 19.88 -7.11 17.83
N LEU A 168 20.95 -7.58 17.16
CA LEU A 168 20.92 -8.79 16.34
C LEU A 168 20.55 -10.02 17.16
N ALA A 169 21.21 -10.23 18.30
CA ALA A 169 20.95 -11.37 19.18
C ALA A 169 19.49 -11.43 19.68
N GLU A 170 18.82 -10.28 19.85
CA GLU A 170 17.41 -10.22 20.25
C GLU A 170 16.45 -10.71 19.16
N VAL A 171 16.88 -10.72 17.89
CA VAL A 171 16.06 -11.14 16.74
C VAL A 171 16.53 -12.43 16.09
N THR A 172 17.72 -12.95 16.41
CA THR A 172 18.28 -14.17 15.81
C THR A 172 17.34 -15.38 15.92
N SER A 173 16.64 -15.54 17.04
CA SER A 173 15.68 -16.65 17.22
C SER A 173 14.53 -16.63 16.21
N LYS A 174 14.22 -15.46 15.63
CA LYS A 174 13.19 -15.30 14.59
C LYS A 174 13.68 -15.78 13.23
N LEU A 175 14.97 -15.66 12.95
CA LEU A 175 15.57 -16.16 11.70
C LEU A 175 15.42 -17.68 11.59
N THR A 176 15.50 -18.38 12.72
CA THR A 176 15.41 -19.85 12.78
C THR A 176 13.99 -20.38 12.99
N ALA A 177 13.01 -19.51 13.24
CA ALA A 177 11.67 -19.93 13.65
C ALA A 177 10.72 -20.28 12.48
N SER A 178 11.11 -20.00 11.24
CA SER A 178 10.27 -20.18 10.04
C SER A 178 11.10 -20.35 8.79
N ASP A 179 10.53 -20.97 7.75
CA ASP A 179 11.08 -21.03 6.38
C ASP A 179 10.99 -19.68 5.62
N GLU A 180 10.99 -18.56 6.35
CA GLU A 180 10.95 -17.21 5.78
C GLU A 180 12.36 -16.82 5.38
N GLU A 181 12.51 -16.23 4.20
CA GLU A 181 13.80 -15.72 3.73
C GLU A 181 14.04 -14.32 4.28
N TRP A 182 15.31 -13.96 4.48
CA TRP A 182 15.68 -12.70 5.11
C TRP A 182 16.77 -11.99 4.31
N MET A 183 16.74 -10.66 4.37
CA MET A 183 17.79 -9.80 3.88
C MET A 183 18.20 -8.78 4.94
N VAL A 184 19.43 -8.30 4.83
CA VAL A 184 19.86 -7.07 5.47
C VAL A 184 20.03 -5.98 4.43
N GLN A 185 19.71 -4.75 4.79
CA GLN A 185 19.87 -3.58 3.92
C GLN A 185 20.41 -2.41 4.73
N GLN A 186 21.47 -1.75 4.24
CA GLN A 186 22.12 -0.63 4.93
C GLN A 186 21.12 0.47 5.30
N ASP A 187 21.21 0.98 6.53
CA ASP A 187 20.46 2.16 6.95
C ASP A 187 20.94 3.39 6.17
N ILE A 188 19.99 4.12 5.58
CA ILE A 188 20.26 5.41 4.93
C ILE A 188 19.45 6.49 5.63
N VAL A 189 20.13 7.55 6.06
CA VAL A 189 19.49 8.75 6.57
C VAL A 189 19.06 9.63 5.40
N GLY A 190 17.76 9.92 5.32
CA GLY A 190 17.16 10.76 4.29
C GLY A 190 15.64 10.86 4.43
N ASP A 191 15.01 11.51 3.45
CA ASP A 191 13.57 11.70 3.42
C ASP A 191 12.90 10.47 2.81
N TYR A 192 11.99 9.83 3.56
CA TYR A 192 11.14 8.80 2.97
C TYR A 192 10.18 9.40 1.96
N GLY A 193 10.05 8.79 0.80
CA GLY A 193 9.08 9.15 -0.22
C GLY A 193 8.65 7.96 -1.05
N GLN A 194 7.74 8.23 -1.99
CA GLN A 194 7.15 7.21 -2.84
C GLN A 194 7.03 7.74 -4.27
N VAL A 195 7.27 6.88 -5.25
CA VAL A 195 6.87 7.09 -6.64
C VAL A 195 5.79 6.08 -7.01
N GLN A 196 4.62 6.58 -7.40
CA GLN A 196 3.48 5.80 -7.84
C GLN A 196 3.39 5.89 -9.36
N ALA A 197 3.06 4.79 -10.02
CA ALA A 197 2.90 4.72 -11.46
C ALA A 197 1.79 3.75 -11.87
N VAL A 198 1.24 3.96 -13.07
CA VAL A 198 0.33 3.02 -13.73
C VAL A 198 0.89 2.65 -15.08
N PHE A 199 0.84 1.36 -15.38
CA PHE A 199 1.35 0.81 -16.63
C PHE A 199 0.28 0.04 -17.41
N ASP A 200 0.40 0.08 -18.73
CA ASP A 200 -0.24 -0.85 -19.64
C ASP A 200 0.81 -1.73 -20.32
N HIS A 201 1.03 -2.94 -19.79
CA HIS A 201 1.99 -3.92 -20.33
C HIS A 201 3.39 -3.31 -20.58
N GLY A 202 3.92 -2.61 -19.58
CA GLY A 202 5.21 -1.94 -19.61
C GLY A 202 5.19 -0.51 -20.13
N GLU A 203 4.11 -0.06 -20.77
CA GLU A 203 3.94 1.34 -21.17
C GLU A 203 3.51 2.20 -19.97
N LEU A 204 4.31 3.21 -19.62
CA LEU A 204 3.97 4.13 -18.52
C LEU A 204 2.83 5.07 -18.93
N LEU A 205 1.73 5.07 -18.18
CA LEU A 205 0.57 5.93 -18.43
C LEU A 205 0.51 7.16 -17.53
N ALA A 206 0.90 7.00 -16.27
CA ALA A 206 0.86 8.08 -15.30
C ALA A 206 1.90 7.85 -14.20
N VAL A 207 2.45 8.94 -13.67
CA VAL A 207 3.43 8.90 -12.59
C VAL A 207 3.29 10.10 -11.66
N HIS A 208 3.50 9.87 -10.36
CA HIS A 208 3.51 10.91 -9.35
C HIS A 208 4.50 10.55 -8.24
N SER A 209 5.27 11.54 -7.79
CA SER A 209 6.24 11.37 -6.70
C SER A 209 5.90 12.28 -5.53
N SER A 210 6.07 11.77 -4.31
CA SER A 210 5.88 12.55 -3.09
C SER A 210 6.90 12.17 -2.03
N VAL A 211 7.14 13.11 -1.10
CA VAL A 211 7.93 12.87 0.11
C VAL A 211 7.06 13.01 1.34
N LYS A 212 7.38 12.25 2.38
CA LYS A 212 6.67 12.25 3.66
C LYS A 212 7.01 13.50 4.46
N VAL A 213 5.98 14.26 4.81
CA VAL A 213 6.06 15.42 5.73
C VAL A 213 5.35 15.17 7.06
N GLY A 214 4.66 14.04 7.21
CA GLY A 214 4.03 13.63 8.46
C GLY A 214 3.92 12.11 8.57
N SER A 215 4.13 11.56 9.77
CA SER A 215 4.16 10.11 9.97
C SER A 215 2.85 9.54 10.51
N GLY A 216 2.43 8.42 9.93
CA GLY A 216 1.41 7.52 10.45
C GLY A 216 1.99 6.39 11.30
N ALA A 217 1.19 5.34 11.48
CA ALA A 217 1.60 4.10 12.13
C ALA A 217 2.77 3.43 11.39
N GLY A 218 3.68 2.80 12.11
CA GLY A 218 4.85 2.12 11.52
C GLY A 218 5.78 3.05 10.74
N GLY A 219 5.64 4.37 10.89
CA GLY A 219 6.41 5.35 10.12
C GLY A 219 5.90 5.61 8.70
N SER A 220 4.71 5.14 8.33
CA SER A 220 4.09 5.40 7.01
C SER A 220 3.91 6.90 6.74
N ALA A 221 3.73 7.28 5.47
CA ALA A 221 3.42 8.66 5.10
C ALA A 221 1.94 8.96 5.40
N ALA A 222 1.68 9.75 6.45
CA ALA A 222 0.35 10.25 6.77
C ALA A 222 0.16 11.71 6.34
N ALA A 223 1.22 12.41 5.97
CA ALA A 223 1.17 13.64 5.21
C ALA A 223 2.27 13.64 4.16
N ARG A 224 1.94 14.16 2.98
CA ARG A 224 2.74 14.04 1.76
C ARG A 224 2.88 15.41 1.09
N LEU A 225 4.08 15.70 0.62
CA LEU A 225 4.37 16.81 -0.28
C LEU A 225 4.72 16.25 -1.66
N SER A 226 3.96 16.63 -2.67
CA SER A 226 4.26 16.26 -4.05
C SER A 226 5.54 16.92 -4.53
N ILE A 227 6.41 16.15 -5.19
CA ILE A 227 7.67 16.64 -5.74
C ILE A 227 7.73 16.32 -7.24
N GLU A 228 8.36 17.21 -7.98
CA GLU A 228 8.77 16.92 -9.35
C GLU A 228 10.09 16.14 -9.31
N SER A 229 10.15 15.04 -10.04
CA SER A 229 11.40 14.28 -10.17
C SER A 229 11.40 13.48 -11.47
N LYS A 230 12.23 13.95 -12.42
CA LYS A 230 12.50 13.22 -13.66
C LYS A 230 13.17 11.88 -13.37
N ARG A 231 14.05 11.82 -12.35
CA ARG A 231 14.81 10.61 -12.00
C ARG A 231 13.91 9.48 -11.50
N THR A 232 12.97 9.76 -10.60
CA THR A 232 12.06 8.72 -10.10
C THR A 232 11.16 8.19 -11.20
N ARG A 233 10.72 9.07 -12.13
CA ARG A 233 10.02 8.67 -13.35
C ARG A 233 10.88 7.73 -14.21
N GLU A 234 12.09 8.13 -14.58
CA GLU A 234 12.98 7.32 -15.43
C GLU A 234 13.24 5.94 -14.82
N HIS A 235 13.47 5.88 -13.50
CA HIS A 235 13.69 4.63 -12.78
C HIS A 235 12.46 3.72 -12.76
N VAL A 236 11.27 4.24 -12.41
CA VAL A 236 10.05 3.43 -12.36
C VAL A 236 9.61 3.00 -13.76
N GLU A 237 9.82 3.86 -14.76
CA GLU A 237 9.54 3.56 -16.17
C GLU A 237 10.43 2.42 -16.67
N LYS A 238 11.74 2.46 -16.37
CA LYS A 238 12.68 1.37 -16.70
C LYS A 238 12.26 0.04 -16.07
N LEU A 239 11.85 0.05 -14.79
CA LEU A 239 11.37 -1.13 -14.09
C LEU A 239 10.12 -1.70 -14.75
N GLY A 240 9.09 -0.87 -14.94
CA GLY A 240 7.80 -1.30 -15.50
C GLY A 240 7.94 -1.82 -16.93
N GLN A 241 8.75 -1.17 -17.76
CA GLN A 241 9.06 -1.62 -19.12
C GLN A 241 9.75 -2.99 -19.12
N TYR A 242 10.78 -3.19 -18.28
CA TYR A 242 11.53 -4.44 -18.25
C TYR A 242 10.64 -5.65 -17.90
N ILE A 243 9.78 -5.51 -16.89
CA ILE A 243 8.93 -6.62 -16.43
C ILE A 243 7.58 -6.68 -17.16
N GLN A 244 7.33 -5.79 -18.11
CA GLN A 244 6.04 -5.67 -18.81
C GLN A 244 4.87 -5.52 -17.82
N TRP A 245 5.00 -4.62 -16.85
CA TRP A 245 4.02 -4.45 -15.77
C TRP A 245 2.66 -3.98 -16.30
N HIS A 246 1.56 -4.46 -15.72
CA HIS A 246 0.20 -4.00 -16.03
C HIS A 246 -0.54 -3.66 -14.73
N GLY A 247 -1.08 -2.44 -14.65
CA GLY A 247 -1.74 -1.89 -13.45
C GLY A 247 -0.87 -0.93 -12.63
N CYS A 248 -1.29 -0.64 -11.39
CA CYS A 248 -0.58 0.25 -10.47
C CYS A 248 0.67 -0.40 -9.87
N LEU A 249 1.69 0.42 -9.61
CA LEU A 249 2.93 0.06 -8.93
C LEU A 249 3.38 1.25 -8.07
N THR A 250 3.90 1.00 -6.87
CA THR A 250 4.49 2.05 -6.02
C THR A 250 5.85 1.62 -5.50
N LEU A 251 6.88 2.43 -5.71
CA LEU A 251 8.21 2.22 -5.13
C LEU A 251 8.42 3.16 -3.95
N ASP A 252 8.84 2.60 -2.82
CA ASP A 252 9.25 3.37 -1.65
C ASP A 252 10.74 3.68 -1.76
N PHE A 253 11.12 4.93 -1.45
CA PHE A 253 12.51 5.37 -1.50
C PHE A 253 12.91 6.19 -0.27
N ILE A 254 14.22 6.23 -0.03
CA ILE A 254 14.88 7.23 0.81
C ILE A 254 15.61 8.22 -0.10
N ARG A 255 15.27 9.50 0.00
CA ARG A 255 15.89 10.59 -0.74
C ARG A 255 17.02 11.20 0.08
N ARG A 256 18.22 11.30 -0.49
CA ARG A 256 19.38 11.95 0.10
C ARG A 256 20.01 12.91 -0.92
N GLY A 257 19.78 14.20 -0.73
CA GLY A 257 20.05 15.18 -1.79
C GLY A 257 19.24 14.85 -3.05
N ASP A 258 19.91 14.72 -4.18
CA ASP A 258 19.28 14.38 -5.46
C ASP A 258 19.21 12.87 -5.75
N GLN A 259 19.68 12.02 -4.82
CA GLN A 259 19.68 10.56 -4.98
C GLN A 259 18.44 9.93 -4.36
N PHE A 260 17.93 8.88 -5.00
CA PHE A 260 16.74 8.14 -4.59
C PHE A 260 17.10 6.66 -4.44
N TYR A 261 17.13 6.17 -3.20
CA TYR A 261 17.45 4.79 -2.89
C TYR A 261 16.16 4.01 -2.64
N TYR A 262 15.83 3.07 -3.51
CA TYR A 262 14.62 2.26 -3.40
C TYR A 262 14.79 1.18 -2.34
N ILE A 263 13.77 1.04 -1.48
CA ILE A 263 13.83 0.15 -0.31
C ILE A 263 12.76 -0.94 -0.31
N GLU A 264 11.70 -0.77 -1.09
CA GLU A 264 10.58 -1.69 -1.21
C GLU A 264 9.75 -1.36 -2.46
N CYS A 265 9.13 -2.38 -3.03
CA CYS A 265 8.12 -2.26 -4.07
C CYS A 265 6.78 -2.74 -3.52
N ASN A 266 5.75 -1.92 -3.68
CA ASN A 266 4.36 -2.29 -3.47
C ASN A 266 3.74 -2.49 -4.86
N PRO A 267 3.48 -3.74 -5.32
CA PRO A 267 2.90 -4.04 -6.63
C PRO A 267 1.39 -3.73 -6.70
N ARG A 268 1.03 -2.51 -6.27
CA ARG A 268 -0.32 -2.02 -6.11
C ARG A 268 -0.33 -0.48 -6.01
N MET A 269 -1.54 0.05 -5.99
CA MET A 269 -1.79 1.44 -5.60
C MET A 269 -1.58 1.61 -4.08
N VAL A 270 -1.07 2.77 -3.66
CA VAL A 270 -0.90 3.13 -2.24
C VAL A 270 -1.49 4.53 -2.04
N GLU A 271 -2.54 4.66 -1.23
CA GLU A 271 -3.07 5.96 -0.76
C GLU A 271 -3.09 7.06 -1.88
N PRO A 272 -3.95 6.91 -2.90
CA PRO A 272 -3.81 7.66 -4.17
C PRO A 272 -4.22 9.13 -4.08
N ALA A 273 -4.68 9.62 -2.93
CA ALA A 273 -5.33 10.92 -2.91
C ALA A 273 -4.35 12.09 -3.06
N ASN A 274 -3.09 11.96 -2.63
CA ASN A 274 -2.07 12.98 -2.90
C ASN A 274 -1.82 13.12 -4.41
N ALA A 275 -1.70 12.00 -5.13
CA ALA A 275 -1.57 11.99 -6.59
C ALA A 275 -2.79 12.61 -7.27
N TYR A 276 -4.01 12.29 -6.79
CA TYR A 276 -5.25 12.89 -7.31
C TYR A 276 -5.26 14.41 -7.15
N LYS A 277 -4.80 14.92 -6.00
CA LYS A 277 -4.66 16.36 -5.77
C LYS A 277 -3.57 17.01 -6.62
N ALA A 278 -2.54 16.24 -6.96
CA ALA A 278 -1.51 16.62 -7.93
C ALA A 278 -1.94 16.46 -9.39
N GLY A 279 -3.21 16.09 -9.68
CA GLY A 279 -3.74 15.99 -11.03
C GLY A 279 -3.71 14.59 -11.66
N VAL A 280 -3.26 13.56 -10.93
CA VAL A 280 -3.17 12.17 -11.42
C VAL A 280 -4.24 11.30 -10.76
N ASN A 281 -5.27 10.93 -11.52
CA ASN A 281 -6.37 10.09 -11.01
C ASN A 281 -6.10 8.59 -11.27
N PHE A 282 -5.21 7.99 -10.47
CA PHE A 282 -4.88 6.56 -10.59
C PHE A 282 -6.11 5.63 -10.55
N PRO A 283 -7.10 5.80 -9.64
CA PRO A 283 -8.29 4.96 -9.64
C PRO A 283 -9.05 4.99 -10.96
N LYS A 284 -9.20 6.17 -11.59
CA LYS A 284 -9.88 6.30 -12.87
C LYS A 284 -9.13 5.58 -14.00
N ILE A 285 -7.81 5.77 -14.08
CA ILE A 285 -6.96 5.09 -15.09
C ILE A 285 -7.08 3.57 -14.93
N MET A 286 -7.02 3.06 -13.69
CA MET A 286 -7.20 1.63 -13.42
C MET A 286 -8.58 1.10 -13.84
N ILE A 287 -9.65 1.86 -13.62
CA ILE A 287 -11.01 1.50 -14.07
C ILE A 287 -11.09 1.45 -15.60
N GLU A 288 -10.47 2.41 -16.28
CA GLU A 288 -10.46 2.49 -17.74
C GLU A 288 -9.65 1.34 -18.36
N LEU A 289 -8.49 1.01 -17.80
CA LEU A 289 -7.70 -0.17 -18.20
C LEU A 289 -8.46 -1.47 -17.97
N ALA A 290 -8.99 -1.67 -16.77
CA ALA A 290 -9.76 -2.86 -16.39
C ALA A 290 -10.97 -3.11 -17.30
N SER A 291 -11.50 -2.05 -17.91
CA SER A 291 -12.66 -2.12 -18.80
C SER A 291 -12.33 -1.92 -20.27
N HIS A 292 -11.03 -1.98 -20.63
CA HIS A 292 -10.51 -1.84 -21.99
C HIS A 292 -11.01 -0.57 -22.70
N SER A 293 -11.24 0.50 -21.93
CA SER A 293 -11.73 1.79 -22.42
C SER A 293 -10.70 2.89 -22.28
N TYR A 294 -9.47 2.58 -21.86
CA TYR A 294 -8.40 3.55 -21.80
C TYR A 294 -8.00 3.96 -23.22
N ALA A 295 -8.07 5.25 -23.51
CA ALA A 295 -7.55 5.81 -24.75
C ALA A 295 -6.12 6.26 -24.50
N LYS A 296 -5.18 5.72 -25.28
CA LYS A 296 -3.77 6.09 -25.21
C LYS A 296 -3.63 7.62 -25.30
N SER A 297 -2.90 8.17 -24.34
CA SER A 297 -2.64 9.60 -24.19
C SER A 297 -1.19 9.81 -23.75
N GLU A 298 -0.75 11.07 -23.77
CA GLU A 298 0.55 11.42 -23.19
C GLU A 298 0.62 11.01 -21.71
N VAL A 299 1.83 10.70 -21.25
CA VAL A 299 2.06 10.30 -19.84
C VAL A 299 1.59 11.41 -18.90
N ILE A 300 0.65 11.08 -18.01
CA ILE A 300 0.10 12.03 -17.05
C ILE A 300 1.08 12.22 -15.89
N LEU A 301 1.54 13.44 -15.69
CA LEU A 301 2.51 13.80 -14.65
C LEU A 301 1.82 14.53 -13.50
N GLY A 302 2.10 14.09 -12.27
CA GLY A 302 1.64 14.78 -11.08
C GLY A 302 2.40 16.07 -10.81
N GLN A 303 1.67 17.12 -10.43
CA GLN A 303 2.19 18.44 -10.10
C GLN A 303 2.92 18.45 -8.74
N ALA A 304 4.04 19.16 -8.68
CA ALA A 304 4.76 19.41 -7.43
C ALA A 304 4.04 20.45 -6.54
N GLY A 305 4.46 20.54 -5.28
CA GLY A 305 3.98 21.57 -4.35
C GLY A 305 2.61 21.30 -3.74
N VAL A 306 1.95 20.20 -4.11
CA VAL A 306 0.67 19.79 -3.52
C VAL A 306 0.90 19.04 -2.21
N GLU A 307 0.48 19.65 -1.11
CA GLU A 307 0.52 19.03 0.21
C GLU A 307 -0.85 18.46 0.62
N THR A 308 -0.85 17.22 1.10
CA THR A 308 -2.04 16.57 1.66
C THR A 308 -1.73 15.89 2.97
N HIS A 309 -2.73 15.65 3.79
CA HIS A 309 -2.60 14.90 5.02
C HIS A 309 -3.80 13.99 5.27
N SER A 310 -3.59 13.01 6.14
CA SER A 310 -4.59 12.06 6.62
C SER A 310 -4.64 12.20 8.14
N LEU A 311 -5.56 13.03 8.64
CA LEU A 311 -5.60 13.43 10.06
C LEU A 311 -5.67 12.22 10.99
N MET A 312 -6.53 11.26 10.66
CA MET A 312 -6.66 10.03 11.44
C MET A 312 -5.33 9.24 11.49
N ALA A 313 -4.62 9.13 10.37
CA ALA A 313 -3.34 8.43 10.30
C ALA A 313 -2.26 9.14 11.12
N LEU A 314 -2.20 10.47 11.08
CA LEU A 314 -1.30 11.30 11.90
C LEU A 314 -1.56 11.13 13.40
N ILE A 315 -2.84 11.05 13.80
CA ILE A 315 -3.24 10.80 15.19
C ILE A 315 -2.78 9.41 15.63
N ILE A 316 -2.98 8.38 14.81
CA ILE A 316 -2.53 7.01 15.10
C ILE A 316 -1.00 6.98 15.23
N GLY A 317 -0.26 7.58 14.29
CA GLY A 317 1.21 7.65 14.35
C GLY A 317 1.72 8.42 15.58
N THR A 318 1.06 9.52 15.95
CA THR A 318 1.39 10.26 17.18
C THR A 318 1.14 9.41 18.43
N ALA A 319 0.00 8.73 18.48
CA ALA A 319 -0.35 7.87 19.59
C ALA A 319 0.64 6.71 19.71
N GLU A 320 1.05 6.10 18.61
CA GLU A 320 2.02 5.01 18.58
C GLU A 320 3.38 5.43 19.15
N LYS A 321 3.92 6.57 18.69
CA LYS A 321 5.23 7.08 19.09
C LYS A 321 5.29 7.59 20.52
N THR A 322 4.23 8.29 20.96
CA THR A 322 4.29 9.07 22.21
C THR A 322 3.47 8.51 23.36
N LYS A 323 2.46 7.67 23.04
CA LYS A 323 1.43 7.20 23.98
C LYS A 323 0.79 8.33 24.81
N SER A 324 0.80 9.58 24.32
CA SER A 324 0.47 10.78 25.10
C SER A 324 -0.79 11.49 24.58
N ARG A 325 -1.79 11.64 25.46
CA ARG A 325 -3.03 12.39 25.17
C ARG A 325 -2.77 13.83 24.77
N ARG A 326 -1.84 14.50 25.47
CA ARG A 326 -1.47 15.89 25.18
C ARG A 326 -0.87 16.02 23.78
N LYS A 327 0.01 15.09 23.39
CA LYS A 327 0.61 15.08 22.05
C LYS A 327 -0.45 14.81 20.97
N ILE A 328 -1.39 13.89 21.22
CA ILE A 328 -2.53 13.66 20.32
C ILE A 328 -3.35 14.94 20.11
N LEU A 329 -3.72 15.65 21.18
CA LEU A 329 -4.47 16.91 21.07
C LEU A 329 -3.67 18.01 20.35
N GLN A 330 -2.36 18.08 20.57
CA GLN A 330 -1.48 19.00 19.84
C GLN A 330 -1.46 18.68 18.34
N THR A 331 -1.35 17.41 17.96
CA THR A 331 -1.44 16.97 16.56
C THR A 331 -2.78 17.35 15.95
N ILE A 332 -3.89 17.08 16.64
CA ILE A 332 -5.24 17.47 16.17
C ILE A 332 -5.30 18.97 15.91
N LYS A 333 -4.92 19.78 16.91
CA LYS A 333 -4.96 21.25 16.79
C LYS A 333 -4.09 21.75 15.64
N TYR A 334 -2.86 21.23 15.51
CA TYR A 334 -1.93 21.65 14.47
C TYR A 334 -2.48 21.39 13.07
N TRP A 335 -2.94 20.17 12.80
CA TRP A 335 -3.41 19.80 11.46
C TRP A 335 -4.78 20.36 11.11
N LEU A 336 -5.68 20.59 12.08
CA LEU A 336 -6.96 21.26 11.81
C LEU A 336 -6.81 22.75 11.48
N LEU A 337 -5.75 23.41 11.95
CA LEU A 337 -5.46 24.82 11.67
C LEU A 337 -4.58 25.02 10.44
N ARG A 338 -4.15 23.93 9.80
CA ARG A 338 -3.20 23.97 8.70
C ARG A 338 -3.93 24.16 7.38
N CYS A 339 -3.76 25.33 6.75
CA CYS A 339 -4.48 25.71 5.53
C CYS A 339 -3.74 25.35 4.23
N ASP A 340 -2.43 25.12 4.31
CA ASP A 340 -1.53 24.77 3.19
C ASP A 340 -1.56 23.27 2.83
N SER A 341 -2.35 22.46 3.54
CA SER A 341 -2.48 21.01 3.33
C SER A 341 -3.94 20.57 3.30
N GLU A 342 -4.32 19.71 2.36
CA GLU A 342 -5.69 19.19 2.25
C GLU A 342 -5.87 17.82 2.93
N GLU A 343 -6.93 17.67 3.75
CA GLU A 343 -7.36 16.36 4.28
C GLU A 343 -7.98 15.50 3.18
N VAL A 344 -7.42 14.32 2.97
CA VAL A 344 -7.78 13.37 1.92
C VAL A 344 -8.42 12.06 2.41
N LEU A 345 -8.32 11.73 3.69
CA LEU A 345 -8.85 10.49 4.23
C LEU A 345 -10.31 10.60 4.68
N THR A 346 -10.66 11.69 5.36
CA THR A 346 -11.99 11.92 5.94
C THR A 346 -12.63 13.23 5.45
N PRO A 347 -13.08 13.28 4.18
CA PRO A 347 -13.69 14.47 3.59
C PRO A 347 -15.13 14.67 4.09
N VAL A 348 -15.30 15.06 5.36
CA VAL A 348 -16.60 15.14 6.07
C VAL A 348 -17.70 15.85 5.26
N TRP A 349 -17.35 16.95 4.59
CA TRP A 349 -18.30 17.74 3.80
C TRP A 349 -18.81 17.04 2.52
N LYS A 350 -18.02 16.09 1.98
CA LYS A 350 -18.35 15.34 0.76
C LYS A 350 -18.85 13.92 1.05
N ASP A 351 -18.57 13.42 2.25
CA ASP A 351 -18.87 12.07 2.69
C ASP A 351 -19.02 12.01 4.22
N LEU A 352 -20.17 12.49 4.71
CA LEU A 352 -20.44 12.64 6.15
C LEU A 352 -20.19 11.38 6.99
N PRO A 353 -20.53 10.14 6.56
CA PRO A 353 -20.26 8.94 7.34
C PRO A 353 -18.78 8.77 7.73
N SER A 354 -17.86 9.33 6.95
CA SER A 354 -16.41 9.24 7.17
C SER A 354 -15.91 9.85 8.49
N ILE A 355 -16.72 10.70 9.12
CA ILE A 355 -16.40 11.27 10.43
C ILE A 355 -16.44 10.22 11.55
N ILE A 356 -17.24 9.17 11.40
CA ILE A 356 -17.47 8.14 12.42
C ILE A 356 -16.15 7.42 12.79
N PRO A 357 -15.37 6.86 11.84
CA PRO A 357 -14.10 6.24 12.19
C PRO A 357 -13.12 7.23 12.81
N LEU A 358 -13.02 8.47 12.30
CA LEU A 358 -12.15 9.51 12.86
C LEU A 358 -12.46 9.79 14.33
N VAL A 359 -13.73 10.08 14.65
CA VAL A 359 -14.17 10.37 16.02
C VAL A 359 -13.98 9.16 16.92
N THR A 360 -14.29 7.96 16.44
CA THR A 360 -14.10 6.71 17.18
C THR A 360 -12.62 6.51 17.57
N ILE A 361 -11.71 6.74 16.62
CA ILE A 361 -10.26 6.65 16.87
C ILE A 361 -9.79 7.73 17.84
N ILE A 362 -10.23 8.98 17.67
CA ILE A 362 -9.90 10.08 18.58
C ILE A 362 -10.34 9.74 20.02
N LEU A 363 -11.61 9.38 20.21
CA LEU A 363 -12.14 9.05 21.54
C LEU A 363 -11.39 7.87 22.17
N ARG A 364 -11.17 6.79 21.41
CA ARG A 364 -10.44 5.61 21.88
C ARG A 364 -9.02 5.96 22.31
N LEU A 365 -8.29 6.74 21.51
CA LEU A 365 -6.89 7.08 21.79
C LEU A 365 -6.75 8.16 22.86
N LEU A 366 -7.74 9.04 23.05
CA LEU A 366 -7.79 9.94 24.19
C LEU A 366 -8.11 9.19 25.48
N ILE A 367 -8.98 8.19 25.47
CA ILE A 367 -9.27 7.36 26.65
C ILE A 367 -8.05 6.48 27.00
N LYS A 368 -7.51 5.72 26.02
CA LYS A 368 -6.40 4.78 26.24
C LYS A 368 -5.40 4.83 25.08
N PRO A 369 -4.39 5.74 25.12
CA PRO A 369 -3.41 5.87 24.05
C PRO A 369 -2.63 4.58 23.76
N LYS A 370 -2.33 3.79 24.80
CA LYS A 370 -1.66 2.48 24.67
C LYS A 370 -2.45 1.46 23.84
N SER A 371 -3.75 1.68 23.60
CA SER A 371 -4.57 0.77 22.78
C SER A 371 -4.26 0.83 21.28
N VAL A 372 -3.37 1.75 20.86
CA VAL A 372 -2.94 1.95 19.47
C VAL A 372 -2.25 0.72 18.88
N GLU A 373 -1.43 -0.01 19.65
CA GLU A 373 -0.73 -1.21 19.15
C GLU A 373 -1.72 -2.29 18.72
N ASN A 374 -2.69 -2.58 19.59
CA ASN A 374 -3.77 -3.52 19.28
C ASN A 374 -4.64 -3.03 18.12
N LEU A 375 -4.87 -1.72 18.01
CA LEU A 375 -5.63 -1.14 16.90
C LEU A 375 -4.91 -1.38 15.57
N VAL A 376 -3.64 -0.97 15.47
CA VAL A 376 -2.83 -1.11 14.25
C VAL A 376 -2.69 -2.58 13.89
N ASN A 377 -2.33 -3.43 14.85
CA ASN A 377 -2.16 -4.85 14.61
C ASN A 377 -3.44 -5.53 14.09
N GLN A 378 -4.58 -5.21 14.70
CA GLN A 378 -5.85 -5.72 14.22
C GLN A 378 -6.14 -5.22 12.81
N THR A 379 -6.05 -3.91 12.54
CA THR A 379 -6.40 -3.36 11.22
C THR A 379 -5.58 -3.98 10.10
N VAL A 380 -4.26 -4.12 10.28
CA VAL A 380 -3.39 -4.74 9.26
C VAL A 380 -3.78 -6.19 8.99
N GLN A 381 -4.15 -6.97 10.02
CA GLN A 381 -4.62 -8.35 9.83
C GLN A 381 -5.87 -8.49 8.94
N HIS A 382 -6.69 -7.44 8.77
CA HIS A 382 -7.92 -7.51 7.96
C HIS A 382 -7.71 -7.23 6.48
N TYR A 383 -6.54 -6.75 6.07
CA TYR A 383 -6.24 -6.45 4.66
C TYR A 383 -4.96 -7.15 4.18
N SER A 384 -4.03 -7.52 5.06
CA SER A 384 -2.80 -8.19 4.63
C SER A 384 -3.11 -9.60 4.17
N VAL A 385 -2.65 -9.97 2.98
CA VAL A 385 -2.57 -11.37 2.53
C VAL A 385 -1.18 -11.89 2.88
N GLU A 386 -1.11 -12.97 3.65
CA GLU A 386 0.16 -13.54 4.10
C GLU A 386 0.86 -14.32 2.96
N SER A 387 2.21 -14.33 2.95
CA SER A 387 2.99 -15.07 1.96
C SER A 387 2.65 -16.56 1.95
N ALA A 388 2.46 -17.15 3.14
CA ALA A 388 2.00 -18.53 3.31
C ALA A 388 0.64 -18.79 2.66
N THR A 389 -0.26 -17.80 2.66
CA THR A 389 -1.56 -17.87 2.00
C THR A 389 -1.41 -17.97 0.48
N VAL A 390 -0.52 -17.17 -0.10
CA VAL A 390 -0.25 -17.23 -1.55
C VAL A 390 0.45 -18.54 -1.92
N LYS A 391 1.48 -18.96 -1.16
CA LYS A 391 2.16 -20.26 -1.37
C LYS A 391 1.18 -21.44 -1.31
N ASN A 392 0.21 -21.43 -0.39
CA ASN A 392 -0.84 -22.44 -0.29
C ASN A 392 -1.73 -22.50 -1.56
N ILE A 393 -2.03 -21.35 -2.15
CA ILE A 393 -2.76 -21.31 -3.42
C ILE A 393 -1.93 -21.89 -4.56
N GLU A 394 -0.64 -21.55 -4.65
CA GLU A 394 0.25 -22.07 -5.69
C GLU A 394 0.42 -23.60 -5.62
N GLN A 395 0.43 -24.17 -4.42
CA GLN A 395 0.54 -25.62 -4.19
C GLN A 395 -0.73 -26.40 -4.53
N LYS A 396 -1.87 -25.70 -4.69
CA LYS A 396 -3.16 -26.29 -5.05
C LYS A 396 -3.44 -26.24 -6.55
N ASN A 397 -2.43 -25.88 -7.35
CA ASN A 397 -2.44 -25.93 -8.81
C ASN A 397 -2.37 -27.37 -9.31
#